data_AF-A0A3A4R817-F1
#
_entry.id   AF-A0A3A4R817-F1
#
_cell.length_a   1.000
_cell.length_b   1.000
_cell.length_c   1.000
_cell.angle_alpha   90.00
_cell.angle_beta   90.00
_cell.angle_gamma   90.00
#
_symmetry.space_group_name_H-M   'P 1'
#
loop_
_entity.id
_entity.type
_entity.pdbx_description
1 polymer ?
#
loop_
_entity_poly.entity_id
_entity_poly.type
_entity_poly.pdbx_seq_one_letter_code
_entity_poly.pdbx_strand_id
1 'polypeptide(L)' 'MGQKLASFFTKAHQIGGLRAHIRLSVLTKMSWKAASNAPDVPEIIKRFQIAYKRIESEYK' A
#
# COMPACT_ATOMS: atom_id res chain seq x y z
N MET A 1 12.12 5.59 -9.01
CA MET A 1 10.99 4.63 -9.12
C MET A 1 10.63 4.21 -7.70
N GLY A 2 9.41 4.50 -7.24
CA GLY A 2 8.97 4.36 -5.85
C GLY A 2 8.91 2.92 -5.39
N GLN A 3 10.07 2.32 -5.08
CA GLN A 3 10.20 0.90 -4.76
C GLN A 3 9.54 0.55 -3.43
N LYS A 4 9.51 1.49 -2.47
CA LYS A 4 8.93 1.21 -1.15
C LYS A 4 7.41 1.22 -1.20
N LEU A 5 6.81 2.22 -1.86
CA LEU A 5 5.35 2.29 -2.02
C LEU A 5 4.79 1.09 -2.80
N ALA A 6 5.44 0.71 -3.91
CA ALA A 6 5.09 -0.48 -4.66
C ALA A 6 5.19 -1.77 -3.83
N SER A 7 6.19 -1.88 -2.95
CA SER A 7 6.35 -3.05 -2.07
C SER A 7 5.20 -3.22 -1.09
N PHE A 8 4.55 -2.15 -0.63
CA PHE A 8 3.37 -2.27 0.23
C PHE A 8 2.19 -2.93 -0.50
N PHE A 9 2.03 -2.69 -1.81
CA PHE A 9 1.01 -3.36 -2.60
C PHE A 9 1.26 -4.86 -2.72
N THR A 10 2.52 -5.25 -2.94
CA THR A 10 2.90 -6.68 -2.96
C THR A 10 2.63 -7.33 -1.61
N LYS A 11 3.02 -6.67 -0.51
CA LYS A 11 2.77 -7.18 0.85
C LYS A 11 1.28 -7.27 1.16
N ALA A 12 0.48 -6.29 0.77
CA ALA A 12 -0.98 -6.33 0.96
C ALA A 12 -1.59 -7.49 0.17
N HIS A 13 -1.14 -7.69 -1.08
CA HIS A 13 -1.58 -8.81 -1.91
C HIS A 13 -1.21 -10.17 -1.32
N GLN A 14 -0.06 -10.31 -0.66
CA GLN A 14 0.34 -11.56 0.01
C GLN A 14 -0.56 -11.92 1.19
N ILE A 15 -1.12 -10.93 1.90
CA ILE A 15 -1.96 -11.18 3.08
C ILE A 15 -3.42 -11.46 2.67
N GLY A 16 -4.00 -10.61 1.81
CA GLY A 16 -5.43 -10.67 1.50
C GLY A 16 -5.76 -10.70 0.00
N GLY A 17 -4.78 -11.05 -0.84
CA GLY A 17 -4.93 -11.13 -2.28
C GLY A 17 -5.37 -9.81 -2.91
N LEU A 18 -6.21 -9.92 -3.95
CA LEU A 18 -6.73 -8.76 -4.68
C LEU A 18 -7.54 -7.81 -3.78
N ARG A 19 -8.24 -8.32 -2.76
CA ARG A 19 -9.06 -7.49 -1.86
C ARG A 19 -8.19 -6.56 -1.02
N ALA A 20 -7.12 -7.06 -0.41
CA ALA A 20 -6.16 -6.24 0.33
C ALA A 20 -5.41 -5.24 -0.56
N HIS A 21 -5.09 -5.64 -1.80
CA HIS A 21 -4.49 -4.75 -2.80
C HIS A 21 -5.39 -3.56 -3.15
N ILE A 22 -6.69 -3.82 -3.39
CA ILE A 22 -7.70 -2.77 -3.62
C ILE A 22 -7.88 -1.92 -2.36
N ARG A 23 -7.95 -2.55 -1.18
CA ARG A 23 -8.12 -1.84 0.09
C ARG A 23 -6.99 -0.86 0.36
N LEU A 24 -5.75 -1.26 0.08
CA LEU A 24 -4.58 -0.38 0.19
C LEU A 24 -4.69 0.81 -0.76
N SER A 25 -5.15 0.58 -2.00
CA SER A 25 -5.38 1.65 -2.98
C SER A 25 -6.42 2.66 -2.49
N VAL A 26 -7.51 2.17 -1.89
CA VAL A 26 -8.60 3.01 -1.35
C VAL A 26 -8.13 3.83 -0.15
N LEU A 27 -7.43 3.21 0.80
CA LEU A 27 -6.94 3.88 2.01
C LEU A 27 -5.86 4.93 1.71
N THR A 28 -4.98 4.64 0.77
CA THR A 28 -3.88 5.55 0.38
C THR A 28 -4.30 6.54 -0.71
N LYS A 29 -5.48 6.35 -1.31
CA LYS A 29 -5.98 7.07 -2.49
C LYS A 29 -4.97 7.09 -3.66
N MET A 30 -4.17 6.03 -3.75
CA MET A 30 -3.07 5.94 -4.72
C MET A 30 -3.11 4.55 -5.34
N SER A 31 -3.06 4.48 -6.67
CA SER A 31 -2.96 3.20 -7.38
C SER A 31 -1.53 2.69 -7.37
N TRP A 32 -1.34 1.39 -7.58
CA TRP A 32 0.01 0.80 -7.70
C TRP A 32 0.86 1.51 -8.78
N LYS A 33 0.27 1.84 -9.94
CA LYS A 33 0.95 2.61 -10.99
C LYS A 33 1.38 4.00 -10.52
N ALA A 34 0.53 4.69 -9.76
CA ALA A 34 0.86 6.00 -9.19
C ALA A 34 1.95 5.88 -8.11
N ALA A 35 1.89 4.86 -7.26
CA ALA A 35 2.88 4.58 -6.23
C ALA A 35 4.27 4.25 -6.80
N SER A 36 4.34 3.51 -7.92
CA SER A 36 5.61 3.20 -8.60
C SER A 36 6.29 4.44 -9.21
N ASN A 37 5.50 5.45 -9.58
CA ASN A 37 5.99 6.70 -10.17
C ASN A 37 6.14 7.84 -9.15
N ALA A 38 5.49 7.73 -7.99
CA ALA A 38 5.59 8.72 -6.94
C ALA A 38 6.96 8.67 -6.24
N PRO A 39 7.51 9.83 -5.83
CA PRO A 39 8.68 9.86 -4.98
C PRO A 39 8.35 9.26 -3.60
N ASP A 40 9.29 8.48 -3.06
CA ASP A 40 9.23 7.88 -1.72
C ASP A 40 9.43 8.96 -0.65
N VAL A 41 8.47 9.90 -0.53
CA VAL A 41 8.51 10.93 0.52
C VAL A 41 7.99 10.38 1.86
N PRO A 42 8.54 10.82 3.00
CA PRO A 42 8.23 10.26 4.31
C PRO A 42 6.74 10.29 4.67
N GLU A 43 6.02 11.33 4.26
CA GLU A 43 4.59 11.48 4.53
C GLU A 43 3.73 10.42 3.82
N ILE A 44 4.05 10.11 2.56
CA ILE A 44 3.32 9.09 1.79
C ILE A 44 3.66 7.72 2.35
N ILE A 45 4.93 7.44 2.67
CA ILE A 45 5.35 6.18 3.29
C ILE A 45 4.59 5.95 4.61
N LYS A 46 4.45 6.98 5.46
CA LYS A 46 3.69 6.88 6.71
C LYS A 46 2.22 6.53 6.45
N ARG A 47 1.57 7.16 5.47
CA ARG A 47 0.18 6.82 5.08
C ARG A 47 0.07 5.37 4.64
N PHE A 48 1.01 4.89 3.83
CA PHE A 48 1.05 3.51 3.37
C PHE A 48 1.29 2.52 4.52
N GLN A 49 2.19 2.83 5.46
CA GLN A 49 2.40 2.00 6.65
C GLN A 49 1.14 1.90 7.52
N ILE A 50 0.45 3.03 7.76
CA ILE A 50 -0.79 3.06 8.55
C ILE A 50 -1.88 2.25 7.84
N ALA A 51 -2.06 2.47 6.54
CA ALA A 51 -3.03 1.73 5.74
C ALA A 51 -2.72 0.22 5.72
N TYR A 52 -1.45 -0.14 5.56
CA TYR A 52 -1.01 -1.53 5.57
C TYR A 52 -1.23 -2.21 6.91
N LYS A 53 -0.90 -1.57 8.05
CA LYS A 53 -1.19 -2.11 9.39
C LYS A 53 -2.67 -2.36 9.62
N ARG A 54 -3.52 -1.46 9.10
CA ARG A 54 -4.98 -1.62 9.20
C ARG A 54 -5.45 -2.84 8.41
N ILE A 55 -4.94 -3.03 7.19
CA ILE A 55 -5.22 -4.21 6.37
C ILE A 55 -4.67 -5.47 7.06
N GLU A 56 -3.44 -5.45 7.54
CA GLU A 56 -2.86 -6.59 8.28
C GLU A 56 -3.74 -6.99 9.46
N SER A 57 -4.32 -6.03 10.18
CA SER A 57 -5.28 -6.31 11.27
C SER A 57 -6.65 -6.78 10.80
N GLU A 58 -7.09 -6.43 9.59
CA GLU A 58 -8.37 -6.90 9.01
C GLU A 58 -8.29 -8.36 8.51
N TYR A 59 -7.08 -8.87 8.22
CA TYR A 59 -6.87 -10.21 7.65
C TYR A 59 -6.13 -11.18 8.58
N LYS A 60 -5.82 -10.75 9.81
CA LYS A 60 -5.25 -11.58 10.87
C LYS A 60 -6.35 -12.13 11.76
#